data_AF-A0A7K3YAY1-F1
#
_entry.id   AF-A0A7K3YAY1-F1
#
_cell.length_a   1.000
_cell.length_b   1.000
_cell.length_c   1.000
_cell.angle_alpha   90.00
_cell.angle_beta   90.00
_cell.angle_gamma   90.00
#
_symmetry.space_group_name_H-M   'P 1'
#
loop_
_entity.id
_entity.type
_entity.pdbx_description
1 polymer ?
#
loop_
_entity_poly.entity_id
_entity_poly.type
_entity_poly.pdbx_seq_one_letter_code
_entity_poly.pdbx_strand_id
1 'polypeptide(L)'
;MNDKTTHRSDREIIYRWAVAEINPGIARVLSEKEQTYQERDRCIGIFYVDHEEGVTFRIHHLCRIEPGRLPEITTSFENHGEGFILHSDDMGAYTLLSDGDASDLALLEEQRWRIYYEPEQIQEVRKRTDLDRFRAQGYFDDVSVVLLSKGREIIPEGVWVRLERQSDDGATLRGILLNEPYSDFGMHEGDMITVRLVEDEEGRFLVAEV
;
A
#
# COMPACT_ATOMS: atom_id res chain seq x y z
N MET A 1 20.14 -8.15 20.70
CA MET A 1 20.96 -8.33 19.49
C MET A 1 19.97 -8.48 18.35
N ASN A 2 20.01 -7.53 17.41
CA ASN A 2 19.23 -7.40 16.17
C ASN A 2 17.71 -7.14 16.37
N ASP A 3 17.05 -6.23 15.67
CA ASP A 3 17.44 -5.42 14.53
C ASP A 3 16.73 -4.07 14.64
N LYS A 4 17.40 -3.02 14.15
CA LYS A 4 16.76 -1.72 13.93
C LYS A 4 15.52 -1.98 13.05
N THR A 5 14.48 -1.15 13.20
CA THR A 5 13.40 -1.03 12.23
C THR A 5 14.01 -1.03 10.83
N THR A 6 14.02 -2.20 10.19
CA THR A 6 14.48 -2.35 8.83
C THR A 6 13.38 -1.70 8.04
N HIS A 7 13.68 -0.55 7.43
CA HIS A 7 12.75 0.12 6.54
C HIS A 7 12.51 -0.83 5.36
N ARG A 8 11.42 -1.60 5.42
CA ARG A 8 11.01 -2.51 4.36
C ARG A 8 10.32 -1.69 3.29
N SER A 9 10.49 -2.10 2.04
CA SER A 9 9.73 -1.51 0.93
C SER A 9 8.25 -1.90 1.01
N ASP A 10 7.38 -1.09 0.43
CA ASP A 10 5.94 -1.39 0.38
C ASP A 10 5.66 -2.77 -0.20
N ARG A 11 6.37 -3.15 -1.28
CA ARG A 11 6.23 -4.47 -1.90
C ARG A 11 6.56 -5.63 -0.95
N GLU A 12 7.50 -5.43 -0.03
CA GLU A 12 7.88 -6.47 0.94
C GLU A 12 6.86 -6.66 2.05
N ILE A 13 6.01 -5.66 2.31
CA ILE A 13 5.06 -5.67 3.42
C ILE A 13 3.62 -5.90 2.97
N ILE A 14 3.21 -5.43 1.79
CA ILE A 14 1.83 -5.59 1.32
C ILE A 14 1.41 -7.06 1.33
N TYR A 15 0.17 -7.30 1.76
CA TYR A 15 -0.45 -8.62 1.88
C TYR A 15 0.21 -9.56 2.88
N ARG A 16 1.10 -9.04 3.73
CA ARG A 16 1.71 -9.83 4.81
C ARG A 16 1.08 -9.51 6.15
N TRP A 17 0.92 -10.58 6.91
CA TRP A 17 0.55 -10.51 8.32
C TRP A 17 1.74 -10.04 9.15
N ALA A 18 1.46 -9.24 10.17
CA ALA A 18 2.45 -8.73 11.08
C ALA A 18 1.93 -8.69 12.51
N VAL A 19 2.86 -8.82 13.45
CA VAL A 19 2.64 -8.51 14.85
C VAL A 19 3.26 -7.15 15.14
N ALA A 20 2.48 -6.20 15.63
CA ALA A 20 2.91 -4.84 15.90
C ALA A 20 2.77 -4.47 17.38
N GLU A 21 3.65 -3.58 17.83
CA GLU A 21 3.53 -2.95 19.13
C GLU A 21 2.38 -1.95 19.16
N ILE A 22 1.64 -1.89 20.27
CA ILE A 22 0.61 -0.87 20.47
C ILE A 22 1.30 0.48 20.70
N ASN A 23 1.52 1.20 19.60
CA ASN A 23 2.04 2.56 19.61
C ASN A 23 0.90 3.59 19.78
N PRO A 24 1.17 4.90 19.87
CA PRO A 24 0.11 5.91 20.03
C PRO A 24 -0.97 5.88 18.93
N GLY A 25 -0.60 5.56 17.68
CA GLY A 25 -1.54 5.45 16.57
C GLY A 25 -2.53 4.30 16.76
N ILE A 26 -2.01 3.09 17.05
CA ILE A 26 -2.81 1.91 17.33
C ILE A 26 -3.65 2.10 18.60
N ALA A 27 -3.07 2.68 19.65
CA ALA A 27 -3.77 2.97 20.90
C ALA A 27 -4.98 3.89 20.69
N ARG A 28 -4.85 4.90 19.81
CA ARG A 28 -5.96 5.78 19.43
C ARG A 28 -7.08 5.00 18.75
N VAL A 29 -6.76 4.22 17.72
CA VAL A 29 -7.74 3.41 16.96
C VAL A 29 -8.47 2.41 17.87
N LEU A 30 -7.76 1.74 18.78
CA LEU A 30 -8.35 0.82 19.75
C LEU A 30 -9.30 1.55 20.72
N SER A 31 -8.88 2.72 21.22
CA SER A 31 -9.65 3.49 22.20
C SER A 31 -10.92 4.10 21.60
N GLU A 32 -10.87 4.57 20.36
CA GLU A 32 -12.04 5.08 19.61
C GLU A 32 -13.13 4.02 19.42
N LYS A 33 -12.76 2.75 19.47
CA LYS A 33 -13.65 1.59 19.35
C LYS A 33 -13.92 0.90 20.70
N GLU A 34 -13.64 1.61 21.80
CA GLU A 34 -13.85 1.16 23.18
C GLU A 34 -13.17 -0.19 23.51
N GLN A 35 -12.08 -0.51 22.80
CA GLN A 35 -11.32 -1.74 23.06
C GLN A 35 -10.38 -1.56 24.24
N THR A 36 -10.43 -2.52 25.16
CA THR A 36 -9.51 -2.58 26.30
C THR A 36 -8.31 -3.46 25.95
N TYR A 37 -7.11 -3.01 26.32
CA TYR A 37 -5.86 -3.73 26.13
C TYR A 37 -4.96 -3.53 27.36
N GLN A 38 -4.04 -4.46 27.57
CA GLN A 38 -3.05 -4.42 28.63
C GLN A 38 -1.70 -3.93 28.09
N GLU A 39 -0.82 -3.45 28.96
CA GLU A 39 0.50 -2.91 28.58
C GLU A 39 1.37 -3.89 27.78
N ARG A 40 1.21 -5.19 28.03
CA ARG A 40 1.95 -6.26 27.34
C ARG A 40 1.28 -6.75 26.06
N ASP A 41 0.08 -6.28 25.77
CA ASP A 41 -0.61 -6.71 24.57
C ASP A 41 0.08 -6.14 23.34
N ARG A 42 -0.07 -6.88 22.25
CA ARG A 42 0.39 -6.57 20.90
C ARG A 42 -0.78 -6.79 19.97
N CYS A 43 -0.68 -6.31 18.74
CA CYS A 43 -1.73 -6.53 17.77
C CYS A 43 -1.25 -7.37 16.58
N ILE A 44 -2.14 -8.20 16.05
CA ILE A 44 -1.93 -8.90 14.79
C ILE A 44 -2.81 -8.23 13.76
N GLY A 45 -2.21 -7.90 12.62
CA GLY A 45 -2.91 -7.31 11.49
C GLY A 45 -2.25 -7.64 10.17
N ILE A 46 -2.89 -7.22 9.09
CA ILE A 46 -2.43 -7.43 7.72
C ILE A 46 -2.24 -6.09 7.03
N PHE A 47 -1.13 -5.97 6.30
CA PHE A 47 -0.94 -4.86 5.37
C PHE A 47 -1.73 -5.11 4.09
N TYR A 48 -2.48 -4.12 3.62
CA TYR A 48 -3.12 -4.11 2.32
C TYR A 48 -2.92 -2.75 1.66
N VAL A 49 -3.32 -2.61 0.40
CA VAL A 49 -3.28 -1.33 -0.30
C VAL A 49 -4.71 -0.84 -0.45
N ASP A 50 -5.03 0.21 0.29
CA ASP A 50 -6.16 1.07 -0.01
C ASP A 50 -5.79 1.90 -1.24
N HIS A 51 -6.69 1.97 -2.22
CA HIS A 51 -6.39 2.62 -3.48
C HIS A 51 -6.19 4.14 -3.31
N GLU A 52 -6.86 4.74 -2.33
CA GLU A 52 -6.79 6.18 -2.09
C GLU A 52 -5.82 6.53 -0.96
N GLU A 53 -5.88 5.77 0.13
CA GLU A 53 -5.10 6.01 1.34
C GLU A 53 -3.72 5.35 1.31
N GLY A 54 -3.45 4.46 0.35
CA GLY A 54 -2.16 3.79 0.21
C GLY A 54 -1.99 2.56 1.10
N VAL A 55 -0.75 2.26 1.47
CA VAL A 55 -0.38 1.07 2.24
C VAL A 55 -0.90 1.22 3.66
N THR A 56 -1.79 0.30 4.02
CA THR A 56 -2.63 0.41 5.20
C THR A 56 -2.55 -0.87 6.02
N PHE A 57 -2.50 -0.74 7.34
CA PHE A 57 -2.50 -1.85 8.29
C PHE A 57 -3.89 -2.01 8.92
N ARG A 58 -4.52 -3.16 8.69
CA ARG A 58 -5.79 -3.54 9.32
C ARG A 58 -5.54 -4.48 10.49
N ILE A 59 -5.97 -4.09 11.68
CA ILE A 59 -5.77 -4.86 12.90
C ILE A 59 -6.92 -5.85 13.08
N HIS A 60 -6.61 -7.13 13.24
CA HIS A 60 -7.62 -8.18 13.41
C HIS A 60 -7.68 -8.74 14.83
N HIS A 61 -6.55 -8.76 15.54
CA HIS A 61 -6.46 -9.41 16.84
C HIS A 61 -5.60 -8.62 17.83
N LEU A 62 -5.90 -8.79 19.11
CA LEU A 62 -4.92 -8.60 20.18
C LEU A 62 -4.25 -9.94 20.48
N CYS A 63 -2.97 -9.87 20.83
CA CYS A 63 -2.17 -11.04 21.16
C CYS A 63 -1.13 -10.75 22.23
N ARG A 64 -0.55 -11.82 22.77
CA ARG A 64 0.64 -11.79 23.63
C ARG A 64 1.75 -12.60 23.01
N ILE A 65 2.98 -12.13 23.20
CA ILE A 65 4.17 -12.79 22.67
C ILE A 65 4.96 -13.37 23.83
N GLU A 66 5.27 -14.67 23.73
CA GLU A 66 6.25 -15.33 24.57
C GLU A 66 7.48 -15.70 23.73
N PRO A 67 8.71 -15.55 24.25
CA PRO A 67 9.92 -15.90 23.51
C PRO A 67 9.91 -17.35 23.01
N GLY A 68 10.12 -17.53 21.70
CA GLY A 68 10.20 -18.85 21.07
C GLY A 68 8.85 -19.55 20.85
N ARG A 69 7.73 -18.84 21.01
CA ARG A 69 6.38 -19.34 20.73
C ARG A 69 5.67 -18.45 19.72
N LEU A 70 4.68 -19.01 19.04
CA LEU A 70 3.75 -18.24 18.24
C LEU A 70 2.97 -17.26 19.14
N PRO A 71 2.54 -16.10 18.60
CA PRO A 71 1.66 -15.18 19.31
C PRO A 71 0.40 -15.88 19.79
N GLU A 72 0.06 -15.71 21.07
CA GLU A 72 -1.20 -16.18 21.62
C GLU A 72 -2.28 -15.12 21.37
N ILE A 73 -3.28 -15.44 20.55
CA ILE A 73 -4.42 -14.54 20.30
C ILE A 73 -5.28 -14.45 21.56
N THR A 74 -5.37 -13.25 22.14
CA THR A 74 -6.17 -12.99 23.34
C THR A 74 -7.54 -12.43 22.99
N THR A 75 -7.67 -11.78 21.84
CA THR A 75 -8.93 -11.17 21.38
C THR A 75 -8.97 -11.17 19.86
N SER A 76 -10.10 -11.56 19.29
CA SER A 76 -10.38 -11.44 17.86
C SER A 76 -11.46 -10.40 17.66
N PHE A 77 -11.21 -9.42 16.79
CA PHE A 77 -12.18 -8.39 16.49
C PHE A 77 -13.22 -8.88 15.48
N GLU A 78 -14.47 -8.45 15.67
CA GLU A 78 -15.56 -8.72 14.75
C GLU A 78 -15.28 -8.13 13.36
N ASN A 79 -15.95 -8.68 12.34
CA ASN A 79 -15.80 -8.27 10.93
C ASN A 79 -14.34 -8.14 10.48
N HIS A 80 -13.46 -9.00 11.00
CA HIS A 80 -12.03 -8.99 10.69
C HIS A 80 -11.40 -7.62 10.98
N GLY A 81 -11.81 -6.95 12.06
CA GLY A 81 -11.23 -5.66 12.43
C GLY A 81 -11.69 -4.49 11.56
N GLU A 82 -12.93 -4.52 11.08
CA GLU A 82 -13.49 -3.39 10.33
C GLU A 82 -13.42 -2.10 11.16
N GLY A 83 -12.79 -1.06 10.59
CA GLY A 83 -12.56 0.22 11.28
C GLY A 83 -11.40 0.24 12.27
N PHE A 84 -10.62 -0.85 12.38
CA PHE A 84 -9.33 -0.85 13.08
C PHE A 84 -8.19 -0.71 12.08
N ILE A 85 -8.08 0.48 11.49
CA ILE A 85 -7.28 0.75 10.31
C ILE A 85 -6.30 1.89 10.60
N LEU A 86 -5.07 1.78 10.09
CA LEU A 86 -4.01 2.76 10.28
C LEU A 86 -3.11 2.82 9.04
N HIS A 87 -2.72 4.02 8.60
CA HIS A 87 -1.74 4.16 7.52
C HIS A 87 -0.39 3.58 7.92
N SER A 88 0.36 3.01 6.98
CA SER A 88 1.65 2.37 7.25
C SER A 88 2.69 3.31 7.85
N ASP A 89 2.67 4.60 7.52
CA ASP A 89 3.58 5.59 8.10
C ASP A 89 3.36 5.83 9.60
N ASP A 90 2.14 5.58 10.09
CA ASP A 90 1.83 5.67 11.51
C ASP A 90 2.23 4.40 12.27
N MET A 91 2.74 3.37 11.59
CA MET A 91 3.14 2.11 12.23
C MET A 91 4.44 2.28 13.00
N GLY A 92 4.46 1.71 14.21
CA GLY A 92 5.66 1.57 15.01
C GLY A 92 6.48 0.34 14.63
N ALA A 93 7.14 -0.25 15.62
CA ALA A 93 7.84 -1.52 15.43
C ALA A 93 6.83 -2.66 15.15
N TYR A 94 7.13 -3.45 14.13
CA TYR A 94 6.38 -4.66 13.80
C TYR A 94 7.32 -5.77 13.33
N THR A 95 6.84 -7.01 13.39
CA THR A 95 7.50 -8.20 12.86
C THR A 95 6.55 -8.90 11.90
N LEU A 96 6.97 -9.10 10.65
CA LEU A 96 6.18 -9.87 9.70
C LEU A 96 6.17 -11.35 10.08
N LEU A 97 4.98 -11.95 10.07
CA LEU A 97 4.78 -13.38 10.22
C LEU A 97 5.20 -14.10 8.92
N SER A 98 5.76 -15.30 9.05
CA SER A 98 5.93 -16.18 7.90
C SER A 98 4.57 -16.72 7.46
N ASP A 99 4.46 -17.19 6.21
CA ASP A 99 3.21 -17.80 5.73
C ASP A 99 2.85 -19.06 6.55
N GLY A 100 3.86 -19.78 7.05
CA GLY A 100 3.68 -20.90 7.98
C GLY A 100 3.06 -20.45 9.30
N ASP A 101 3.65 -19.43 9.95
CA ASP A 101 3.13 -18.90 11.21
C ASP A 101 1.70 -18.34 11.04
N ALA A 102 1.45 -17.63 9.93
CA ALA A 102 0.13 -17.09 9.63
C ALA A 102 -0.90 -18.20 9.38
N SER A 103 -0.51 -19.30 8.72
CA SER A 103 -1.35 -20.49 8.55
C SER A 103 -1.62 -21.20 9.87
N ASP A 104 -0.61 -21.38 10.72
CA ASP A 104 -0.74 -22.03 12.02
C ASP A 104 -1.65 -21.25 12.98
N LEU A 105 -1.72 -19.93 12.79
CA LEU A 105 -2.64 -19.02 13.48
C LEU A 105 -4.02 -18.90 12.82
N ALA A 106 -4.28 -19.66 11.74
CA ALA A 106 -5.51 -19.59 10.94
C ALA A 106 -5.86 -18.19 10.41
N LEU A 107 -4.85 -17.34 10.16
CA LEU A 107 -5.04 -15.97 9.67
C LEU A 107 -5.32 -15.90 8.16
N LEU A 108 -5.09 -16.99 7.43
CA LEU A 108 -5.23 -17.01 5.98
C LEU A 108 -6.70 -17.16 5.51
N GLU A 109 -7.63 -17.43 6.42
CA GLU A 109 -9.04 -17.63 6.08
C GLU A 109 -9.81 -16.30 5.91
N GLU A 110 -10.67 -16.26 4.87
CA GLU A 110 -11.65 -15.21 4.56
C GLU A 110 -11.20 -13.74 4.60
N GLN A 111 -10.29 -13.37 3.69
CA GLN A 111 -10.04 -11.97 3.34
C GLN A 111 -11.03 -11.46 2.27
N ARG A 112 -12.30 -11.88 2.34
CA ARG A 112 -13.32 -11.51 1.34
C ARG A 112 -13.46 -10.00 1.18
N TRP A 113 -13.18 -9.25 2.24
CA TRP A 113 -13.18 -7.79 2.21
C TRP A 113 -12.15 -7.20 1.22
N ARG A 114 -11.08 -7.93 0.85
CA ARG A 114 -10.08 -7.46 -0.13
C ARG A 114 -10.68 -7.23 -1.50
N ILE A 115 -11.74 -7.94 -1.89
CA ILE A 115 -12.38 -7.73 -3.19
C ILE A 115 -12.91 -6.30 -3.37
N TYR A 116 -13.20 -5.60 -2.26
CA TYR A 116 -13.66 -4.22 -2.29
C TYR A 116 -12.52 -3.21 -2.48
N TYR A 117 -11.30 -3.57 -2.09
CA TYR A 117 -10.11 -2.71 -2.20
C TYR A 117 -9.21 -3.09 -3.38
N GLU A 118 -9.43 -4.27 -3.96
CA GLU A 118 -8.53 -4.89 -4.94
C GLU A 118 -9.30 -5.49 -6.12
N PRO A 119 -9.99 -4.65 -6.93
CA PRO A 119 -10.56 -5.14 -8.19
C PRO A 119 -9.47 -5.79 -9.06
N GLU A 120 -9.82 -6.80 -9.86
CA GLU A 120 -8.85 -7.56 -10.69
C GLU A 120 -7.95 -6.65 -11.54
N GLN A 121 -8.52 -5.56 -12.05
CA GLN A 121 -7.83 -4.57 -12.88
C GLN A 121 -6.66 -3.88 -12.15
N ILE A 122 -6.83 -3.52 -10.87
CA ILE A 122 -5.74 -2.93 -10.08
C ILE A 122 -4.72 -3.98 -9.67
N GLN A 123 -5.15 -5.22 -9.42
CA GLN A 123 -4.23 -6.30 -9.05
C GLN A 123 -3.19 -6.58 -10.13
N GLU A 124 -3.59 -6.55 -11.41
CA GLU A 124 -2.65 -6.71 -12.52
C GLU A 124 -1.60 -5.59 -12.57
N VAL A 125 -2.00 -4.35 -12.29
CA VAL A 125 -1.05 -3.23 -12.18
C VAL A 125 -0.12 -3.39 -10.98
N ARG A 126 -0.62 -3.85 -9.83
CA ARG A 126 0.20 -4.08 -8.62
C ARG A 126 1.22 -5.22 -8.79
N LYS A 127 0.96 -6.18 -9.69
CA LYS A 127 1.91 -7.27 -10.04
C LYS A 127 3.10 -6.79 -10.88
N ARG A 128 3.00 -5.62 -11.53
CA ARG A 128 4.09 -5.04 -12.34
C ARG A 128 5.23 -4.52 -11.44
N THR A 129 6.29 -5.33 -11.31
CA THR A 129 7.50 -5.01 -10.53
C THR A 129 8.42 -4.01 -11.22
N ASP A 130 8.32 -3.91 -12.55
CA ASP A 130 9.04 -2.91 -13.34
C ASP A 130 8.53 -1.48 -13.11
N LEU A 131 7.37 -1.33 -12.46
CA LEU A 131 6.84 -0.04 -12.03
C LEU A 131 7.34 0.40 -10.64
N ASP A 132 7.93 -0.49 -9.84
CA ASP A 132 8.16 -0.26 -8.41
C ASP A 132 8.99 0.98 -8.10
N ARG A 133 10.00 1.25 -8.93
CA ARG A 133 10.88 2.41 -8.75
C ARG A 133 10.20 3.75 -9.02
N PHE A 134 9.03 3.74 -9.65
CA PHE A 134 8.24 4.94 -9.90
C PHE A 134 7.14 5.13 -8.86
N ARG A 135 6.84 4.11 -8.04
CA ARG A 135 5.78 4.17 -7.04
C ARG A 135 6.17 5.16 -5.94
N ALA A 136 5.21 5.98 -5.52
CA ALA A 136 5.34 6.78 -4.33
C ALA A 136 5.43 5.87 -3.10
N GLN A 137 6.36 6.17 -2.19
CA GLN A 137 6.46 5.46 -0.93
C GLN A 137 5.17 5.64 -0.12
N GLY A 138 4.64 4.55 0.41
CA GLY A 138 3.37 4.53 1.15
C GLY A 138 2.14 4.56 0.25
N TYR A 139 2.25 4.93 -1.03
CA TYR A 139 1.14 5.03 -1.97
C TYR A 139 1.37 4.12 -3.17
N PHE A 140 1.10 2.84 -2.97
CA PHE A 140 1.55 1.81 -3.90
C PHE A 140 0.99 1.99 -5.32
N ASP A 141 -0.22 2.53 -5.49
CA ASP A 141 -0.83 2.72 -6.81
C ASP A 141 -0.44 4.06 -7.48
N ASP A 142 0.24 4.94 -6.76
CA ASP A 142 0.61 6.27 -7.24
C ASP A 142 2.02 6.22 -7.81
N VAL A 143 2.20 6.69 -9.05
CA VAL A 143 3.48 6.65 -9.77
C VAL A 143 3.90 8.02 -10.28
N SER A 144 5.21 8.26 -10.30
CA SER A 144 5.79 9.44 -10.93
C SER A 144 5.82 9.27 -12.45
N VAL A 145 5.22 10.23 -13.17
CA VAL A 145 5.08 10.23 -14.63
C VAL A 145 5.60 11.55 -15.19
N VAL A 146 6.26 11.50 -16.34
CA VAL A 146 6.72 12.68 -17.07
C VAL A 146 5.70 13.04 -18.15
N LEU A 147 5.16 14.25 -18.10
CA LEU A 147 4.33 14.83 -19.16
C LEU A 147 5.21 15.34 -20.30
N LEU A 148 4.86 14.97 -21.53
CA LEU A 148 5.54 15.38 -22.76
C LEU A 148 4.55 16.04 -23.71
N SER A 149 4.86 17.23 -24.22
CA SER A 149 4.02 17.89 -25.22
C SER A 149 4.44 17.50 -26.64
N LYS A 150 3.46 17.11 -27.48
CA LYS A 150 3.70 16.93 -28.92
C LYS A 150 3.74 18.27 -29.65
N GLY A 151 4.94 18.78 -29.86
CA GLY A 151 5.18 19.88 -30.79
C GLY A 151 4.95 21.29 -30.23
N ARG A 152 4.77 21.44 -28.90
CA ARG A 152 4.94 22.73 -28.23
C ARG A 152 6.30 22.75 -27.53
N GLU A 153 6.92 23.93 -27.46
CA GLU A 153 8.13 24.16 -26.65
C GLU A 153 7.79 24.24 -25.14
N ILE A 154 7.09 23.23 -24.63
CA ILE A 154 6.82 23.08 -23.20
C ILE A 154 7.89 22.16 -22.61
N ILE A 155 8.47 22.58 -21.49
CA ILE A 155 9.48 21.79 -20.77
C ILE A 155 8.77 20.58 -20.15
N PRO A 156 9.31 19.35 -20.30
CA PRO A 156 8.78 18.17 -19.63
C PRO A 156 8.60 18.36 -18.12
N GLU A 157 7.53 17.80 -17.57
CA GLU A 157 7.17 18.01 -16.16
C GLU A 157 6.86 16.68 -15.47
N GLY A 158 7.33 16.50 -14.24
CA GLY A 158 7.01 15.34 -13.40
C GLY A 158 5.71 15.57 -12.62
N VAL A 159 4.78 14.62 -12.72
CA VAL A 159 3.49 14.61 -12.02
C VAL A 159 3.27 13.27 -11.33
N TRP A 160 2.33 13.23 -10.38
CA TRP A 160 1.86 12.01 -9.76
C TRP A 160 0.58 11.51 -10.41
N VAL A 161 0.52 10.21 -10.67
CA VAL A 161 -0.62 9.57 -11.32
C VAL A 161 -1.00 8.31 -10.55
N ARG A 162 -2.27 8.22 -10.14
CA ARG A 162 -2.83 7.01 -9.55
C ARG A 162 -3.24 6.05 -10.64
N LEU A 163 -2.58 4.90 -10.74
CA LEU A 163 -2.87 3.92 -11.78
C LEU A 163 -4.16 3.17 -11.48
N GLU A 164 -5.03 3.04 -12.47
CA GLU A 164 -6.36 2.42 -12.32
C GLU A 164 -6.40 1.03 -12.95
N ARG A 165 -5.78 0.90 -14.13
CA ARG A 165 -5.75 -0.34 -14.92
C ARG A 165 -4.65 -0.30 -15.99
N GLN A 166 -4.34 -1.46 -16.54
CA GLN A 166 -3.54 -1.58 -17.76
C GLN A 166 -4.41 -2.00 -18.95
N SER A 167 -3.93 -1.78 -20.17
CA SER A 167 -4.49 -2.40 -21.37
C SER A 167 -4.28 -3.92 -21.36
N ASP A 168 -5.08 -4.65 -22.12
CA ASP A 168 -5.03 -6.13 -22.18
C ASP A 168 -3.64 -6.66 -22.61
N ASP A 169 -2.92 -5.89 -23.43
CA ASP A 169 -1.55 -6.20 -23.86
C ASP A 169 -0.47 -5.74 -22.87
N GLY A 170 -0.85 -5.07 -21.77
CA GLY A 170 0.04 -4.53 -20.76
C GLY A 170 0.97 -3.39 -21.24
N ALA A 171 0.77 -2.89 -22.46
CA ALA A 171 1.65 -1.88 -23.07
C ALA A 171 1.34 -0.46 -22.58
N THR A 172 0.09 -0.20 -22.20
CA THR A 172 -0.36 1.10 -21.70
C THR A 172 -1.04 0.97 -20.35
N LEU A 173 -0.92 2.02 -19.56
CA LEU A 173 -1.56 2.17 -18.26
C LEU A 173 -2.54 3.34 -18.34
N ARG A 174 -3.62 3.26 -17.58
CA ARG A 174 -4.56 4.36 -17.38
C ARG A 174 -4.51 4.76 -15.91
N GLY A 175 -4.53 6.05 -15.65
CA GLY A 175 -4.53 6.57 -14.29
C GLY A 175 -5.03 7.99 -14.18
N ILE A 176 -5.36 8.39 -12.96
CA ILE A 176 -5.85 9.72 -12.60
C ILE A 176 -4.67 10.62 -12.24
N LEU A 177 -4.61 11.81 -12.83
CA LEU A 177 -3.63 12.83 -12.49
C LEU A 177 -3.93 13.39 -11.09
N LEU A 178 -2.96 13.33 -10.17
CA LEU A 178 -3.16 13.66 -8.76
C LEU A 178 -2.78 15.10 -8.39
N ASN A 179 -2.10 15.81 -9.28
CA ASN A 179 -1.72 17.20 -9.06
C ASN A 179 -1.79 18.01 -10.36
N GLU A 180 -2.14 19.28 -10.23
CA GLU A 180 -2.14 20.21 -11.35
C GLU A 180 -0.72 20.36 -11.93
N PRO A 181 -0.53 20.24 -13.25
CA PRO A 181 0.73 20.58 -13.88
C PRO A 181 1.02 22.09 -13.78
N TYR A 182 2.27 22.47 -13.59
CA TYR A 182 2.68 23.87 -13.57
C TYR A 182 2.54 24.53 -14.95
N SER A 183 2.77 23.78 -16.03
CA SER A 183 2.61 24.26 -17.41
C SER A 183 1.26 23.88 -18.01
N ASP A 184 0.77 24.68 -18.97
CA ASP A 184 -0.48 24.39 -19.68
C ASP A 184 -0.29 23.26 -20.73
N PHE A 185 -0.42 22.04 -20.24
CA PHE A 185 -0.51 20.81 -21.03
C PHE A 185 -1.94 20.53 -21.53
N GLY A 186 -2.93 21.37 -21.19
CA GLY A 186 -4.35 21.13 -21.46
C GLY A 186 -4.95 19.97 -20.66
N MET A 187 -4.34 19.64 -19.52
CA MET A 187 -4.79 18.62 -18.57
C MET A 187 -4.83 19.21 -17.16
N HIS A 188 -5.72 18.70 -16.34
CA HIS A 188 -5.97 19.16 -14.97
C HIS A 188 -5.94 18.02 -13.97
N GLU A 189 -5.72 18.35 -12.71
CA GLU A 189 -5.92 17.42 -11.59
C GLU A 189 -7.29 16.72 -11.70
N GLY A 190 -7.30 15.40 -11.53
CA GLY A 190 -8.48 14.55 -11.68
C GLY A 190 -8.68 13.99 -13.10
N ASP A 191 -7.92 14.44 -14.10
CA ASP A 191 -8.04 13.91 -15.45
C ASP A 191 -7.49 12.48 -15.58
N MET A 192 -8.18 11.66 -16.38
CA MET A 192 -7.75 10.31 -16.75
C MET A 192 -6.76 10.36 -17.92
N ILE A 193 -5.51 9.96 -17.69
CA ILE A 193 -4.43 10.01 -18.69
C ILE A 193 -3.97 8.61 -19.12
N THR A 194 -3.27 8.53 -20.26
CA THR A 194 -2.62 7.29 -20.72
C THR A 194 -1.12 7.39 -20.46
N VAL A 195 -0.60 6.43 -19.69
CA VAL A 195 0.81 6.33 -19.33
C VAL A 195 1.45 5.17 -20.08
N ARG A 196 2.69 5.34 -20.52
CA ARG A 196 3.51 4.31 -21.15
C ARG A 196 4.85 4.19 -20.45
N LEU A 197 5.32 2.96 -20.29
CA LEU A 197 6.71 2.71 -19.93
C LEU A 197 7.56 2.79 -21.20
N VAL A 198 8.51 3.72 -21.22
CA VAL A 198 9.50 3.86 -22.29
C VAL A 198 10.89 3.54 -21.74
N GLU A 199 11.77 3.08 -22.61
CA GLU A 199 13.16 2.79 -22.30
C GLU A 199 14.05 3.41 -23.37
N ASP A 200 15.05 4.17 -22.92
CA ASP A 200 16.08 4.79 -23.76
C ASP A 200 17.48 4.65 -23.11
N GLU A 201 18.47 5.38 -23.64
CA GLU A 201 19.85 5.36 -23.14
C GLU A 201 20.01 5.90 -21.72
N GLU A 202 19.11 6.78 -21.26
CA GLU A 202 19.13 7.38 -19.93
C GLU A 202 18.39 6.51 -18.89
N GLY A 203 17.51 5.63 -19.37
CA GLY A 203 16.92 4.55 -18.60
C GLY A 203 15.46 4.32 -18.95
N ARG A 204 14.71 3.81 -17.99
CA ARG A 204 13.26 3.64 -18.11
C ARG A 204 12.54 4.92 -17.65
N PHE A 205 11.37 5.23 -18.20
CA PHE A 205 10.54 6.34 -17.75
C PHE A 205 9.06 5.99 -17.92
N LEU A 206 8.22 6.48 -17.01
CA LEU A 206 6.78 6.54 -17.27
C LEU A 206 6.47 7.88 -17.90
N VAL A 207 5.83 7.86 -19.06
CA VAL A 207 5.53 9.07 -19.83
C VAL A 207 4.05 9.12 -20.19
N ALA A 208 3.50 10.33 -20.20
CA ALA A 208 2.21 10.63 -20.81
C ALA A 208 2.43 11.72 -21.86
N GLU A 209 2.09 11.40 -23.12
CA GLU A 209 2.16 12.35 -24.22
C GLU A 209 0.82 13.04 -24.40
N VAL A 210 0.86 14.35 -24.53
CA VAL A 210 -0.32 15.22 -24.69
C VAL A 210 -0.23 16.08 -25.95
#